data_AF-A0A167N6U8-F1
#
_entry.id   AF-A0A167N6U8-F1
#
_cell.length_a   1.000
_cell.length_b   1.000
_cell.length_c   1.000
_cell.angle_alpha   90.00
_cell.angle_beta   90.00
_cell.angle_gamma   90.00
#
_symmetry.space_group_name_H-M   'P 1'
#
loop_
_entity.id
_entity.type
_entity.pdbx_description
1 polymer ?
#
loop_
_entity_poly.entity_id
_entity_poly.type
_entity_poly.pdbx_seq_one_letter_code
_entity_poly.pdbx_strand_id
1 'polypeptide(L)'
;MGTPHPIPRIDHYSGTRNEEGGLAEPIFQPPPRLDTPSRGYLEPQPLPKTHGVPVAILHLRSYHVRLLRLFIHFAQHSAVSLGIPSSGVRPLPTQRRLWTVIKGPFVHKKAQENFVRLTHKRAITLFDTNPQVLEMYFSYLQAHALAGVGMRTVRWDR
;
A
#
# COMPACT_ATOMS: atom_id res chain seq x y z
N MET A 1 -1.51 22.23 4.21
CA MET A 1 -0.43 22.45 3.23
C MET A 1 0.89 22.20 3.95
N GLY A 2 1.41 20.97 3.89
CA GLY A 2 2.73 20.65 4.44
C GLY A 2 3.78 20.89 3.36
N THR A 3 4.73 21.77 3.61
CA THR A 3 5.89 21.97 2.75
C THR A 3 6.71 20.67 2.69
N PRO A 4 7.11 20.18 1.51
CA PRO A 4 8.05 19.06 1.45
C PRO A 4 9.36 19.52 2.12
N HIS A 5 9.75 18.85 3.20
CA HIS A 5 11.08 19.05 3.77
C HIS A 5 12.12 18.68 2.70
N PRO A 6 13.06 19.59 2.36
CA PRO A 6 14.10 19.27 1.40
C PRO A 6 14.96 18.14 1.98
N ILE A 7 15.09 17.05 1.23
CA ILE A 7 16.04 15.99 1.56
C ILE A 7 17.43 16.64 1.48
N PRO A 8 18.26 16.56 2.54
CA PRO A 8 19.60 17.12 2.49
C PRO A 8 20.38 16.45 1.35
N ARG A 9 20.97 17.26 0.47
CA ARG A 9 21.90 16.80 -0.56
C ARG A 9 23.11 16.23 0.16
N ILE A 10 23.32 14.92 0.06
CA ILE A 10 24.41 14.28 0.79
C ILE A 10 25.70 14.45 -0.02
N ASP A 11 26.40 15.56 0.22
CA ASP A 11 27.72 15.81 -0.36
C ASP A 11 28.76 14.93 0.36
N HIS A 12 28.90 13.68 -0.09
CA HIS A 12 29.78 12.69 0.54
C HIS A 12 31.29 12.85 0.24
N TYR A 13 31.72 13.90 -0.46
CA TYR A 13 33.13 14.03 -0.88
C TYR A 13 33.64 15.47 -0.82
N SER A 14 33.86 16.00 0.39
CA SER A 14 34.81 17.10 0.59
C SER A 14 36.16 16.50 1.00
N GLY A 15 37.01 16.19 0.03
CA GLY A 15 38.38 15.78 0.29
C GLY A 15 39.21 16.97 0.78
N THR A 16 39.39 17.10 2.09
CA THR A 16 40.44 17.97 2.64
C THR A 16 41.79 17.31 2.38
N ARG A 17 42.62 17.92 1.51
CA ARG A 17 44.02 17.49 1.31
C ARG A 17 44.80 17.82 2.58
N ASN A 18 45.49 16.84 3.16
CA ASN A 18 46.50 17.07 4.19
C ASN A 18 47.78 17.59 3.52
N GLU A 19 48.53 18.46 4.20
CA GLU A 19 49.77 19.07 3.69
C GLU A 19 50.94 18.07 3.57
N GLU A 20 50.78 16.86 4.10
CA GLU A 20 51.69 15.73 3.88
C GLU A 20 51.01 14.75 2.93
N GLY A 21 51.63 14.51 1.76
CA GLY A 21 51.07 13.81 0.59
C GLY A 21 50.74 12.31 0.75
N GLY A 22 50.12 11.92 1.86
CA GLY A 22 49.47 10.62 2.04
C GLY A 22 47.97 10.71 1.80
N LEU A 23 47.39 9.70 1.14
CA LEU A 23 45.94 9.53 1.02
C LEU A 23 45.37 9.29 2.42
N ALA A 24 44.79 10.31 3.05
CA ALA A 24 44.07 10.15 4.31
C ALA A 24 42.94 9.14 4.11
N GLU A 25 42.86 8.12 4.99
CA GLU A 25 41.76 7.17 4.94
C GLU A 25 40.42 7.93 5.07
N PRO A 26 39.40 7.60 4.25
CA PRO A 26 38.12 8.28 4.34
C PRO A 26 37.54 8.03 5.72
N ILE A 27 37.35 9.09 6.50
CA ILE A 27 36.66 9.02 7.80
C ILE A 27 35.23 8.55 7.51
N PHE A 28 34.93 7.29 7.82
CA PHE A 28 33.58 6.76 7.75
C PHE A 28 32.74 7.43 8.85
N GLN A 29 32.10 8.55 8.50
CA GLN A 29 31.07 9.13 9.36
C GLN A 29 29.85 8.21 9.27
N PRO A 30 29.36 7.64 10.39
CA PRO A 30 28.11 6.91 10.36
C PRO A 30 27.01 7.84 9.82
N PRO A 31 26.10 7.32 8.98
CA PRO A 31 25.03 8.15 8.43
C PRO A 31 24.31 8.85 9.59
N PRO A 32 23.95 10.14 9.42
CA PRO A 32 23.25 10.88 10.47
C PRO A 32 21.98 10.11 10.84
N ARG A 33 21.70 10.01 12.15
CA ARG A 33 20.44 9.44 12.63
C ARG A 33 19.33 10.32 12.06
N LEU A 34 18.55 9.77 11.13
CA LEU A 34 17.37 10.46 10.62
C LEU A 34 16.34 10.49 11.76
N ASP A 35 16.00 11.68 12.25
CA ASP A 35 14.91 11.84 13.23
C ASP A 35 13.55 11.44 12.65
N THR A 36 13.46 11.39 11.32
CA THR A 36 12.25 10.97 10.60
C THR A 36 12.15 9.44 10.59
N PRO A 37 10.99 8.86 10.96
CA PRO A 37 10.80 7.42 10.91
C PRO A 37 10.91 6.90 9.46
N SER A 38 11.31 5.64 9.31
CA SER A 38 11.43 5.01 8.00
C SER A 38 10.09 5.09 7.23
N ARG A 39 10.17 5.19 5.89
CA ARG A 39 9.02 5.35 5.00
C ARG A 39 7.90 4.32 5.24
N GLY A 40 8.22 3.11 5.67
CA GLY A 40 7.24 2.06 5.99
C GLY A 40 6.37 2.36 7.21
N TYR A 41 6.82 3.19 8.15
CA TYR A 41 6.00 3.63 9.29
C TYR A 41 5.11 4.82 8.96
N LEU A 42 5.43 5.55 7.88
CA LEU A 42 4.68 6.70 7.42
C LEU A 42 3.48 6.29 6.57
N GLU A 43 2.47 7.15 6.56
CA GLU A 43 1.36 7.03 5.62
C GLU A 43 1.84 7.36 4.20
N PRO A 44 1.44 6.57 3.18
CA PRO A 44 1.84 6.82 1.80
C PRO A 44 1.22 8.14 1.31
N GLN A 45 2.07 9.10 0.98
CA GLN A 45 1.65 10.39 0.45
C GLN A 45 1.17 10.22 -1.01
N PRO A 46 -0.09 10.59 -1.33
CA PRO A 46 -0.59 10.49 -2.70
C PRO A 46 0.11 11.51 -3.61
N LEU A 47 0.44 11.07 -4.83
CA LEU A 47 1.07 11.92 -5.85
C LEU A 47 0.03 12.87 -6.48
N PRO A 48 0.46 14.06 -6.96
CA PRO A 48 -0.41 14.97 -7.69
C PRO A 48 -0.89 14.32 -9.00
N LYS A 49 -2.14 14.61 -9.39
CA LYS A 49 -2.75 14.12 -10.63
C LYS A 49 -2.58 15.18 -11.71
N THR A 50 -2.15 14.79 -12.91
CA THR A 50 -1.93 15.73 -14.03
C THR A 50 -3.24 16.03 -14.75
N HIS A 51 -3.99 14.99 -15.14
CA HIS A 51 -5.23 15.10 -15.92
C HIS A 51 -6.45 14.62 -15.12
N GLY A 52 -6.24 13.81 -14.08
CA GLY A 52 -7.31 13.29 -13.23
C GLY A 52 -8.17 12.21 -13.89
N VAL A 53 -7.68 11.58 -14.95
CA VAL A 53 -8.41 10.54 -15.69
C VAL A 53 -8.21 9.19 -15.00
N PRO A 54 -9.28 8.49 -14.59
CA PRO A 54 -9.16 7.18 -13.97
C PRO A 54 -8.81 6.13 -15.02
N VAL A 55 -7.76 5.35 -14.77
CA VAL A 55 -7.27 4.29 -15.67
C VAL A 55 -7.63 2.90 -15.15
N ALA A 56 -7.60 2.71 -13.82
CA ALA A 56 -8.02 1.46 -13.21
C ALA A 56 -8.54 1.62 -11.78
N ILE A 57 -9.34 0.66 -11.32
CA ILE A 57 -9.71 0.47 -9.92
C ILE A 57 -9.20 -0.88 -9.43
N LEU A 58 -8.46 -0.84 -8.34
CA LEU A 58 -8.07 -1.99 -7.55
C LEU A 58 -9.10 -2.22 -6.44
N HIS A 59 -9.85 -3.33 -6.51
CA HIS A 59 -10.77 -3.76 -5.48
C HIS A 59 -10.13 -4.81 -4.58
N LEU A 60 -10.13 -4.56 -3.28
CA LEU A 60 -9.61 -5.47 -2.27
C LEU A 60 -10.74 -5.95 -1.36
N ARG A 61 -10.76 -7.24 -1.06
CA ARG A 61 -11.79 -7.89 -0.26
C ARG A 61 -11.15 -8.83 0.74
N SER A 62 -11.58 -8.78 1.99
CA SER A 62 -11.12 -9.75 2.98
C SER A 62 -12.16 -9.94 4.09
N TYR A 63 -12.08 -11.09 4.75
CA TYR A 63 -12.76 -11.34 6.02
C TYR A 63 -11.96 -10.78 7.21
N HIS A 64 -10.67 -10.51 7.04
CA HIS A 64 -9.77 -10.04 8.10
C HIS A 64 -9.34 -8.58 7.85
N VAL A 65 -9.79 -7.66 8.72
CA VAL A 65 -9.50 -6.22 8.57
C VAL A 65 -8.00 -5.90 8.69
N ARG A 66 -7.27 -6.62 9.55
CA ARG A 66 -5.83 -6.38 9.79
C ARG A 66 -4.99 -6.65 8.53
N LEU A 67 -5.17 -7.83 7.93
CA LEU A 67 -4.46 -8.23 6.70
C LEU A 67 -4.84 -7.32 5.53
N LEU A 68 -6.12 -6.94 5.44
CA LEU A 68 -6.59 -6.00 4.42
C LEU A 68 -5.91 -4.64 4.55
N ARG A 69 -5.81 -4.08 5.77
CA ARG A 69 -5.14 -2.79 6.02
C ARG A 69 -3.64 -2.86 5.68
N LEU A 70 -2.98 -3.94 6.08
CA LEU A 70 -1.56 -4.17 5.76
C LEU A 70 -1.33 -4.22 4.24
N PHE A 71 -2.15 -5.00 3.52
CA PHE A 71 -2.01 -5.10 2.07
C PHE A 71 -2.31 -3.79 1.35
N ILE A 72 -3.27 -3.00 1.85
CA ILE A 72 -3.58 -1.67 1.32
C ILE A 72 -2.39 -0.73 1.48
N HIS A 73 -1.78 -0.71 2.67
CA HIS A 73 -0.61 0.12 2.96
C HIS A 73 0.55 -0.24 2.01
N PHE A 74 0.82 -1.54 1.85
CA PHE A 74 1.79 -2.05 0.87
C PHE A 74 1.46 -1.63 -0.57
N ALA A 75 0.20 -1.77 -1.00
CA ALA A 75 -0.23 -1.45 -2.36
C ALA A 75 -0.10 0.06 -2.66
N GLN A 76 -0.41 0.92 -1.69
CA GLN A 76 -0.24 2.36 -1.83
C GLN A 76 1.24 2.77 -1.89
N HIS A 77 2.09 2.23 -1.02
CA HIS A 77 3.54 2.50 -1.07
C HIS A 77 4.16 2.05 -2.39
N SER A 78 3.72 0.90 -2.90
CA SER A 78 4.16 0.39 -4.21
C SER A 78 3.71 1.32 -5.35
N ALA A 79 2.48 1.82 -5.32
CA ALA A 79 1.98 2.77 -6.31
C ALA A 79 2.78 4.08 -6.32
N VAL A 80 3.03 4.66 -5.14
CA VAL A 80 3.83 5.89 -5.01
C VAL A 80 5.27 5.66 -5.49
N SER A 81 5.84 4.49 -5.23
CA SER A 81 7.20 4.15 -5.69
C SER A 81 7.29 4.01 -7.22
N LEU A 82 6.22 3.57 -7.87
CA LEU A 82 6.11 3.51 -9.34
C LEU A 82 5.66 4.84 -9.98
N GLY A 83 5.48 5.90 -9.20
CA GLY A 83 5.03 7.19 -9.72
C GLY A 83 3.55 7.23 -10.11
N ILE A 84 2.74 6.26 -9.68
CA ILE A 84 1.31 6.15 -10.02
C ILE A 84 0.47 7.05 -9.11
N PRO A 85 -0.21 8.08 -9.64
CA PRO A 85 -1.14 8.88 -8.87
C PRO A 85 -2.37 8.04 -8.46
N SER A 86 -2.51 7.75 -7.18
CA SER A 86 -3.65 7.01 -6.63
C SER A 86 -4.58 7.90 -5.80
N SER A 87 -5.88 7.58 -5.77
CA SER A 87 -6.76 8.11 -4.73
C SER A 87 -6.37 7.57 -3.35
N GLY A 88 -6.86 8.23 -2.30
CA GLY A 88 -6.94 7.59 -0.99
C GLY A 88 -7.76 6.30 -1.02
N VAL A 89 -7.65 5.52 0.05
CA VAL A 89 -8.36 4.25 0.21
C VAL A 89 -9.85 4.52 0.44
N ARG A 90 -10.70 4.14 -0.50
CA ARG A 90 -12.15 4.29 -0.35
C ARG A 90 -12.74 3.08 0.40
N PRO A 91 -13.36 3.28 1.58
CA PRO A 91 -14.12 2.22 2.23
C PRO A 91 -15.42 1.98 1.49
N LEU A 92 -15.63 0.75 1.01
CA LEU A 92 -16.91 0.31 0.46
C LEU A 92 -17.75 -0.35 1.57
N PRO A 93 -19.09 -0.35 1.45
CA PRO A 93 -19.97 -0.98 2.42
C PRO A 93 -19.58 -2.45 2.69
N THR A 94 -19.48 -2.80 3.96
CA THR A 94 -19.19 -4.17 4.39
C THR A 94 -20.40 -5.05 4.09
N GLN A 95 -20.19 -6.15 3.38
CA GLN A 95 -21.28 -7.09 3.09
C GLN A 95 -21.42 -8.07 4.26
N ARG A 96 -22.60 -8.08 4.88
CA ARG A 96 -22.94 -8.99 5.98
C ARG A 96 -23.77 -10.16 5.44
N ARG A 97 -23.28 -11.39 5.63
CA ARG A 97 -24.04 -12.62 5.37
C ARG A 97 -24.32 -13.29 6.71
N LEU A 98 -25.59 -13.54 7.03
CA LEU A 98 -26.01 -14.25 8.23
C LEU A 98 -26.60 -15.58 7.83
N TRP A 99 -26.33 -16.62 8.62
CA TRP A 99 -27.00 -17.90 8.49
C TRP A 99 -27.27 -18.45 9.89
N THR A 100 -28.40 -19.14 10.02
CA THR A 100 -28.85 -19.70 11.28
C THR A 100 -28.88 -21.22 11.15
N VAL A 101 -28.20 -21.92 12.04
CA VAL A 101 -28.05 -23.38 12.02
C VAL A 101 -28.63 -23.95 13.31
N ILE A 102 -29.18 -25.17 13.25
CA ILE A 102 -29.61 -25.89 14.45
C ILE A 102 -28.36 -26.37 15.19
N LYS A 103 -28.32 -26.21 16.52
CA LYS A 103 -27.14 -26.59 17.32
C LYS A 103 -26.90 -28.10 17.39
N GLY A 104 -27.98 -28.88 17.39
CA GLY A 104 -27.92 -30.35 17.44
C GLY A 104 -28.05 -30.98 16.05
N PRO A 105 -27.62 -32.25 15.88
CA PRO A 105 -27.68 -32.95 14.60
C PRO A 105 -29.11 -33.27 14.15
N PHE A 106 -30.08 -33.37 15.07
CA PHE A 106 -31.47 -33.75 14.77
C PHE A 106 -32.47 -33.14 15.77
N VAL A 107 -33.73 -32.89 15.32
CA VAL A 107 -34.95 -32.51 16.09
C VAL A 107 -34.92 -31.24 16.96
N HIS A 108 -33.76 -30.73 17.41
CA HIS A 108 -33.67 -29.61 18.36
C HIS A 108 -33.85 -28.20 17.74
N LYS A 109 -34.92 -27.97 16.96
CA LYS A 109 -35.17 -26.70 16.23
C LYS A 109 -35.26 -25.45 17.11
N LYS A 110 -35.66 -25.57 18.38
CA LYS A 110 -35.69 -24.45 19.35
C LYS A 110 -34.29 -23.95 19.73
N ALA A 111 -33.27 -24.80 19.58
CA ALA A 111 -31.87 -24.45 19.81
C ALA A 111 -31.18 -24.12 18.48
N GLN A 112 -31.07 -22.83 18.16
CA GLN A 112 -30.41 -22.33 16.95
C GLN A 112 -29.21 -21.46 17.30
N GLU A 113 -28.25 -21.40 16.37
CA GLU A 113 -27.05 -20.58 16.45
C GLU A 113 -26.95 -19.70 15.20
N ASN A 114 -26.63 -18.42 15.40
CA ASN A 114 -26.47 -17.45 14.32
C ASN A 114 -24.98 -17.28 14.04
N PHE A 115 -24.61 -17.48 12.79
CA PHE A 115 -23.27 -17.24 12.29
C PHE A 115 -23.28 -16.04 11.35
N VAL A 116 -22.17 -15.30 11.35
CA VAL A 116 -22.00 -14.13 10.48
C VAL A 116 -20.68 -14.21 9.74
N ARG A 117 -20.71 -13.80 8.46
CA ARG A 117 -19.52 -13.49 7.67
C ARG A 117 -19.59 -12.05 7.20
N LEU A 118 -18.59 -11.29 7.61
CA LEU A 118 -18.40 -9.90 7.21
C LEU A 118 -17.34 -9.84 6.11
N THR A 119 -17.71 -9.37 4.93
CA THR A 119 -16.76 -9.13 3.84
C THR A 119 -16.45 -7.65 3.78
N HIS A 120 -15.25 -7.28 4.20
CA HIS A 120 -14.77 -5.90 4.12
C HIS A 120 -14.24 -5.63 2.73
N LYS A 121 -14.70 -4.53 2.12
CA LYS A 121 -14.39 -4.16 0.73
C LYS A 121 -13.71 -2.80 0.72
N ARG A 122 -12.63 -2.67 -0.06
CA ARG A 122 -11.87 -1.43 -0.23
C ARG A 122 -11.58 -1.23 -1.71
N ALA A 123 -11.50 0.02 -2.14
CA ALA A 123 -11.16 0.37 -3.51
C ALA A 123 -10.09 1.45 -3.53
N ILE A 124 -9.11 1.29 -4.43
CA ILE A 124 -8.10 2.30 -4.74
C ILE A 124 -8.24 2.61 -6.23
N THR A 125 -8.42 3.89 -6.57
CA THR A 125 -8.51 4.34 -7.97
C THR A 125 -7.15 4.85 -8.40
N LEU A 126 -6.67 4.43 -9.56
CA LEU A 126 -5.41 4.82 -10.16
C LEU A 126 -5.69 5.77 -11.33
N PHE A 127 -4.87 6.81 -11.46
CA PHE A 127 -5.06 7.89 -12.43
C PHE A 127 -3.81 8.04 -13.31
N ASP A 128 -4.00 8.59 -14.51
CA ASP A 128 -2.93 9.15 -15.36
C ASP A 128 -1.67 8.27 -15.53
N THR A 129 -1.84 6.95 -15.63
CA THR A 129 -0.72 5.98 -15.70
C THR A 129 -0.70 5.28 -17.04
N ASN A 130 0.51 5.06 -17.56
CA ASN A 130 0.73 4.27 -18.78
C ASN A 130 0.33 2.79 -18.56
N PRO A 131 -0.30 2.11 -19.56
CA PRO A 131 -0.78 0.74 -19.42
C PRO A 131 0.32 -0.30 -19.10
N GLN A 132 1.55 -0.13 -19.61
CA GLN A 132 2.66 -1.04 -19.31
C GLN A 132 3.07 -0.96 -17.83
N VAL A 133 3.12 0.25 -17.26
CA VAL A 133 3.43 0.46 -15.84
C VAL A 133 2.33 -0.11 -14.95
N LEU A 134 1.08 0.04 -15.40
CA LEU A 134 -0.09 -0.49 -14.70
C LEU A 134 -0.08 -2.03 -14.63
N GLU A 135 0.27 -2.70 -15.72
CA GLU A 135 0.41 -4.16 -15.77
C GLU A 135 1.52 -4.64 -14.84
N MET A 136 2.68 -3.96 -14.87
CA MET A 136 3.79 -4.25 -13.96
C MET A 136 3.38 -4.09 -12.49
N TYR A 137 2.62 -3.04 -12.16
CA TYR A 137 2.10 -2.83 -10.82
C TYR A 137 1.18 -3.97 -10.37
N PHE A 138 0.23 -4.40 -11.21
CA PHE A 138 -0.67 -5.50 -10.86
C PHE A 138 0.04 -6.85 -10.76
N SER A 139 1.00 -7.12 -11.66
CA SER A 139 1.88 -8.29 -11.58
C SER A 139 2.63 -8.32 -10.25
N TYR A 140 3.21 -7.19 -9.85
CA TYR A 140 3.93 -7.06 -8.58
C TYR A 140 3.02 -7.32 -7.36
N LEU A 141 1.79 -6.79 -7.37
CA LEU A 141 0.81 -7.06 -6.30
C LEU A 141 0.37 -8.52 -6.27
N GLN A 142 0.23 -9.16 -7.42
CA GLN A 142 -0.17 -10.56 -7.51
C GLN A 142 0.95 -11.49 -7.02
N ALA A 143 2.21 -11.19 -7.35
CA ALA A 143 3.37 -11.93 -6.87
C ALA A 143 3.53 -11.86 -5.35
N HIS A 144 3.15 -10.74 -4.73
CA HIS A 144 3.25 -10.50 -3.29
C HIS A 144 1.89 -10.50 -2.58
N ALA A 145 0.90 -11.24 -3.11
CA ALA A 145 -0.44 -11.27 -2.56
C ALA A 145 -0.46 -11.88 -1.15
N LEU A 146 -1.09 -11.18 -0.19
CA LEU A 146 -1.25 -11.68 1.17
C LEU A 146 -2.42 -12.67 1.27
N ALA A 147 -2.20 -13.76 2.01
CA ALA A 147 -3.23 -14.78 2.26
C ALA A 147 -4.50 -14.16 2.86
N GLY A 148 -5.66 -14.56 2.35
CA GLY A 148 -6.95 -14.07 2.83
C GLY A 148 -7.36 -12.69 2.31
N VAL A 149 -6.58 -12.05 1.42
CA VAL A 149 -6.98 -10.85 0.70
C VAL A 149 -7.27 -11.21 -0.77
N GLY A 150 -8.53 -11.09 -1.17
CA GLY A 150 -8.95 -11.21 -2.56
C GLY A 150 -8.77 -9.89 -3.30
N MET A 151 -8.14 -9.94 -4.47
CA MET A 151 -7.88 -8.80 -5.34
C MET A 151 -8.70 -8.92 -6.63
N ARG A 152 -9.33 -7.83 -7.06
CA ARG A 152 -9.97 -7.71 -8.38
C ARG A 152 -9.61 -6.38 -8.99
N THR A 153 -9.09 -6.42 -10.21
CA THR A 153 -8.79 -5.23 -11.00
C THR A 153 -9.91 -4.94 -11.98
N VAL A 154 -10.23 -3.66 -12.16
CA VAL A 154 -11.08 -3.15 -13.25
C VAL A 154 -10.24 -2.14 -14.00
N ARG A 155 -9.92 -2.41 -15.26
CA ARG A 155 -9.17 -1.50 -16.13
C ARG A 155 -10.11 -0.88 -17.17
N TRP A 156 -9.82 0.35 -17.58
CA TRP A 156 -10.48 0.98 -18.72
C TRP A 156 -9.46 1.22 -19.82
N ASP A 157 -9.70 0.61 -20.96
CA ASP A 157 -8.95 0.83 -22.19
C ASP A 157 -9.69 1.92 -22.99
N ARG A 158 -8.97 2.90 -23.55
CA ARG A 158 -9.49 3.98 -24.39
C ARG A 158 -8.80 3.97 -25.73
#